data_AF-A0A2E0LF35-F1
#
_entry.id   AF-A0A2E0LF35-F1
#
_cell.length_a   1.000
_cell.length_b   1.000
_cell.length_c   1.000
_cell.angle_alpha   90.00
_cell.angle_beta   90.00
_cell.angle_gamma   90.00
#
_symmetry.space_group_name_H-M   'P 1'
#
loop_
_entity.id
_entity.type
_entity.pdbx_description
1 polymer ?
#
loop_
_entity_poly.entity_id
_entity_poly.type
_entity_poly.pdbx_seq_one_letter_code
_entity_poly.pdbx_strand_id
1 'polypeptide(L)'
;MKLAVGIDIGATITKIGLVSEDGKCIKKTSFRTKEINNFSDYIQELYNSIKSICDDLKSICGIGIGAPNASKNGTIETPANLKWEGKLNLVEELKNKINTEIHLSNDANCAAVGEMMYGNAKDYKDFIVITLGTGLGSGIVSNG
;
A
#
# COMPACT_ATOMS: atom_id res chain seq x y z
N MET A 1 14.86 -4.65 15.86
CA MET A 1 13.65 -3.91 15.47
C MET A 1 13.30 -4.35 14.06
N LYS A 2 12.11 -4.93 13.86
CA LYS A 2 11.66 -5.29 12.51
C LYS A 2 11.06 -4.06 11.83
N LEU A 3 11.40 -3.87 10.56
CA LEU A 3 10.92 -2.77 9.73
C LEU A 3 10.21 -3.34 8.50
N ALA A 4 9.15 -2.67 8.07
CA ALA A 4 8.46 -2.94 6.82
C ALA A 4 8.24 -1.64 6.05
N VAL A 5 7.96 -1.74 4.75
CA VAL A 5 7.51 -0.60 3.95
C VAL A 5 6.01 -0.71 3.71
N GLY A 6 5.26 0.31 4.13
CA GLY A 6 3.84 0.47 3.81
C GLY A 6 3.66 1.43 2.64
N ILE A 7 2.79 1.09 1.70
CA ILE A 7 2.48 1.90 0.52
C ILE A 7 0.97 2.07 0.42
N ASP A 8 0.51 3.32 0.33
CA ASP A 8 -0.88 3.71 0.10
C ASP A 8 -0.98 4.35 -1.29
N ILE A 9 -1.50 3.61 -2.27
CA ILE A 9 -1.63 4.03 -3.65
C ILE A 9 -2.98 4.74 -3.83
N GLY A 10 -2.94 6.07 -3.90
CA GLY A 10 -4.09 6.89 -4.24
C GLY A 10 -4.05 7.42 -5.67
N ALA A 11 -5.22 7.85 -6.16
CA ALA A 11 -5.39 8.51 -7.47
C ALA A 11 -4.48 9.72 -7.67
N THR A 12 -4.31 10.53 -6.62
CA THR A 12 -3.59 11.80 -6.68
C THR A 12 -2.18 11.71 -6.11
N ILE A 13 -2.00 10.94 -5.04
CA ILE A 13 -0.74 10.82 -4.30
C ILE A 13 -0.56 9.35 -3.91
N THR A 14 0.65 8.84 -4.10
CA THR A 14 1.12 7.61 -3.48
C THR A 14 1.95 7.99 -2.27
N LYS A 15 1.60 7.44 -1.09
CA LYS A 15 2.34 7.66 0.15
C LYS A 15 3.11 6.40 0.50
N ILE A 16 4.32 6.57 1.02
CA ILE A 16 5.21 5.47 1.38
C ILE A 16 5.78 5.74 2.77
N GLY A 17 5.76 4.74 3.63
CA GLY A 17 6.30 4.82 4.98
C GLY A 17 7.18 3.63 5.33
N LEU A 18 8.32 3.88 5.95
CA LEU A 18 9.11 2.87 6.65
C LEU A 18 8.55 2.77 8.06
N VAL A 19 7.95 1.62 8.39
CA VAL A 19 7.20 1.40 9.63
C VAL A 19 7.86 0.32 10.48
N SER A 20 7.88 0.52 11.80
CA SER A 20 8.31 -0.49 12.76
C SER A 20 7.18 -1.41 13.18
N GLU A 21 7.53 -2.54 13.80
CA GLU A 21 6.58 -3.56 14.28
C GLU A 21 5.51 -3.04 15.25
N ASP A 22 5.83 -1.98 16.01
CA ASP A 22 4.90 -1.29 16.92
C ASP A 22 4.01 -0.23 16.23
N GLY A 23 4.06 -0.15 14.89
CA GLY A 23 3.23 0.74 14.09
C GLY A 23 3.77 2.17 13.94
N LYS A 24 4.98 2.47 14.43
CA LYS A 24 5.56 3.81 14.27
C LYS A 24 6.10 4.03 12.86
N CYS A 25 5.74 5.15 12.25
CA CYS A 25 6.31 5.59 10.98
C CYS A 25 7.64 6.31 11.22
N ILE A 26 8.75 5.66 10.85
CA ILE A 26 10.12 6.14 11.08
C ILE A 26 10.53 7.17 10.03
N LYS A 27 10.23 6.88 8.77
CA LYS A 27 10.47 7.76 7.62
C LYS A 27 9.27 7.67 6.69
N LYS A 28 8.98 8.75 5.97
CA LYS A 28 7.91 8.78 4.97
C LYS A 28 8.29 9.65 3.79
N THR A 29 7.77 9.30 2.63
CA THR A 29 7.83 10.10 1.41
C THR A 29 6.50 9.97 0.66
N SER A 30 6.32 10.79 -0.38
CA SER A 30 5.15 10.73 -1.24
C SER A 30 5.45 11.37 -2.58
N PHE A 31 4.77 10.91 -3.62
CA PHE A 31 4.83 11.52 -4.95
C PHE A 31 3.44 11.60 -5.60
N ARG A 32 3.32 12.43 -6.64
CA ARG A 32 2.06 12.69 -7.34
C ARG A 32 1.76 11.59 -8.36
N THR A 33 0.96 10.60 -7.97
CA THR A 33 0.49 9.52 -8.88
C THR A 33 -0.11 10.09 -10.15
N LYS A 34 -0.95 11.14 -10.01
CA LYS A 34 -1.63 11.81 -11.12
C LYS A 34 -0.69 12.52 -12.12
N GLU A 35 0.61 12.64 -11.84
CA GLU A 35 1.59 13.28 -12.75
C GLU A 35 2.40 12.28 -13.58
N ILE A 36 2.34 10.98 -13.26
CA ILE A 36 3.11 9.94 -13.96
C ILE A 36 2.30 9.25 -15.05
N ASN A 37 2.64 9.42 -16.32
CA ASN A 37 1.80 8.97 -17.43
C ASN A 37 1.86 7.46 -17.69
N ASN A 38 3.05 6.85 -17.66
CA ASN A 38 3.21 5.43 -17.94
C ASN A 38 3.30 4.60 -16.65
N PHE A 39 2.76 3.39 -16.66
CA PHE A 39 2.83 2.51 -15.49
C PHE A 39 4.27 2.08 -15.18
N SER A 40 5.11 1.86 -16.20
CA SER A 40 6.54 1.56 -16.01
C SER A 40 7.29 2.68 -15.27
N ASP A 41 6.98 3.94 -15.58
CA ASP A 41 7.56 5.11 -14.93
C ASP A 41 7.08 5.18 -13.47
N TYR A 42 5.84 4.79 -13.21
CA TYR A 42 5.30 4.68 -11.86
C TYR A 42 6.02 3.62 -11.03
N ILE A 43 6.28 2.44 -11.59
CA ILE A 43 7.06 1.40 -10.91
C ILE A 43 8.49 1.88 -10.63
N GLN A 44 9.10 2.63 -11.55
CA GLN A 44 10.42 3.20 -11.33
C GLN A 44 10.41 4.26 -10.22
N GLU A 45 9.42 5.15 -10.21
CA GLU A 45 9.27 6.16 -9.17
C GLU A 45 8.99 5.53 -7.80
N LEU A 46 8.17 4.48 -7.77
CA LEU A 46 7.90 3.70 -6.56
C LEU A 46 9.20 3.11 -6.00
N TYR A 47 10.02 2.47 -6.84
CA TYR A 47 11.33 1.95 -6.45
C TYR A 47 12.26 3.04 -5.90
N ASN A 48 12.39 4.17 -6.61
CA ASN A 48 13.24 5.29 -6.20
C ASN A 48 12.79 5.86 -4.85
N SER A 49 11.48 6.06 -4.68
CA SER A 49 10.90 6.57 -3.44
C SER A 49 11.09 5.61 -2.27
N ILE A 50 10.97 4.29 -2.48
CA ILE A 50 11.28 3.29 -1.44
C ILE A 50 12.76 3.38 -1.04
N LYS A 51 13.68 3.43 -2.03
CA LYS A 51 15.12 3.57 -1.77
C LYS A 51 15.48 4.87 -1.04
N SER A 52 14.73 5.95 -1.26
CA SER A 52 14.97 7.23 -0.58
C SER A 52 14.72 7.18 0.93
N ILE A 53 13.88 6.25 1.40
CA ILE A 53 13.57 6.09 2.83
C ILE A 53 14.19 4.82 3.43
N CYS A 54 14.63 3.87 2.60
CA CYS A 54 15.20 2.59 3.01
C CYS A 54 16.43 2.24 2.16
N ASP A 55 17.61 2.50 2.70
CA ASP A 55 18.88 2.28 1.99
C ASP A 55 19.14 0.78 1.73
N ASP A 56 18.93 -0.05 2.75
CA ASP A 56 19.09 -1.50 2.68
C ASP A 56 17.74 -2.24 2.68
N LEU A 57 17.26 -2.60 1.49
CA LEU A 57 16.02 -3.36 1.31
C LEU A 57 16.10 -4.80 1.83
N LYS A 58 17.30 -5.33 2.16
CA LYS A 58 17.41 -6.65 2.81
C LYS A 58 17.11 -6.59 4.30
N SER A 59 17.06 -5.39 4.87
CA SER A 59 16.80 -5.17 6.30
C SER A 59 15.32 -5.12 6.66
N ILE A 60 14.43 -5.00 5.66
CA ILE A 60 12.97 -4.99 5.86
C ILE A 60 12.39 -6.40 5.77
N CYS A 61 11.33 -6.67 6.52
CA CYS A 61 10.65 -7.96 6.49
C CYS A 61 9.66 -8.12 5.33
N GLY A 62 9.28 -7.01 4.67
CA GLY A 62 8.27 -7.04 3.62
C GLY A 62 7.81 -5.65 3.17
N ILE A 63 7.05 -5.64 2.07
CA ILE A 63 6.33 -4.49 1.56
C ILE A 63 4.83 -4.80 1.59
N GLY A 64 4.05 -3.96 2.26
CA GLY A 64 2.59 -3.99 2.23
C GLY A 64 2.05 -2.84 1.38
N ILE A 65 1.13 -3.15 0.46
CA ILE A 65 0.56 -2.19 -0.48
C ILE A 65 -0.96 -2.20 -0.37
N GLY A 66 -1.55 -1.04 -0.07
CA GLY A 66 -2.97 -0.75 -0.23
C GLY A 66 -3.21 -0.03 -1.55
N ALA A 67 -4.14 -0.54 -2.36
CA ALA A 67 -4.49 0.08 -3.64
C ALA A 67 -5.98 -0.11 -3.98
N PRO A 68 -6.58 0.81 -4.77
CA PRO A 68 -7.91 0.61 -5.32
C PRO A 68 -7.93 -0.61 -6.25
N ASN A 69 -9.01 -1.39 -6.20
CA ASN A 69 -9.21 -2.58 -7.04
C ASN A 69 -8.02 -3.58 -7.05
N ALA A 70 -7.34 -3.70 -5.92
CA ALA A 70 -6.32 -4.70 -5.69
C ALA A 70 -6.91 -6.12 -5.75
N SER A 71 -6.31 -6.97 -6.58
CA SER A 71 -6.63 -8.38 -6.74
C SER A 71 -5.70 -9.25 -5.89
N LYS A 72 -6.18 -10.41 -5.46
CA LYS A 72 -5.38 -11.40 -4.71
C LYS A 72 -4.19 -11.93 -5.51
N ASN A 73 -4.21 -11.77 -6.84
CA ASN A 73 -3.13 -12.17 -7.75
C ASN A 73 -1.98 -11.15 -7.82
N GLY A 74 -1.99 -10.09 -7.00
CA GLY A 74 -0.93 -9.08 -6.99
C GLY A 74 -1.07 -8.02 -8.09
N THR A 75 -2.26 -7.90 -8.68
CA THR A 75 -2.56 -6.94 -9.75
C THR A 75 -3.57 -5.89 -9.32
N ILE A 76 -3.55 -4.74 -9.98
CA ILE A 76 -4.63 -3.75 -9.89
C ILE A 76 -5.50 -3.91 -11.15
N GLU A 77 -6.79 -4.16 -10.97
CA GLU A 77 -7.70 -4.51 -12.08
C GLU A 77 -8.71 -3.38 -12.31
N THR A 78 -8.77 -2.88 -13.54
CA THR A 78 -9.73 -1.84 -13.99
C THR A 78 -9.85 -0.69 -12.96
N PRO A 79 -8.76 0.00 -12.61
CA PRO A 79 -8.78 0.99 -11.55
C PRO A 79 -9.50 2.25 -12.03
N ALA A 80 -10.78 2.42 -11.66
CA ALA A 80 -11.58 3.59 -12.05
C ALA A 80 -10.96 4.94 -11.63
N ASN A 81 -10.14 4.92 -10.58
CA ASN A 81 -9.53 6.11 -9.99
C ASN A 81 -8.04 6.28 -10.36
N LEU A 82 -7.45 5.34 -11.10
CA LEU A 82 -6.10 5.50 -11.66
C LEU A 82 -6.22 5.77 -13.16
N LYS A 83 -5.19 6.40 -13.70
CA LYS A 83 -5.15 6.81 -15.11
C LYS A 83 -4.61 5.75 -16.06
N TRP A 84 -4.14 4.62 -15.54
CA TRP A 84 -3.75 3.47 -16.34
C TRP A 84 -4.93 2.52 -16.46
N GLU A 85 -5.13 1.99 -17.65
CA GLU A 85 -6.24 1.09 -17.95
C GLU A 85 -5.82 -0.38 -17.91
N GLY A 86 -6.82 -1.26 -17.83
CA GLY A 86 -6.62 -2.71 -17.88
C GLY A 86 -6.10 -3.31 -16.58
N LYS A 87 -5.26 -4.35 -16.73
CA LYS A 87 -4.67 -5.12 -15.63
C LYS A 87 -3.22 -4.70 -15.43
N LEU A 88 -2.90 -4.14 -14.27
CA LEU A 88 -1.56 -3.68 -13.92
C LEU A 88 -0.86 -4.73 -13.05
N ASN A 89 0.26 -5.29 -13.53
CA ASN A 89 1.00 -6.37 -12.85
C ASN A 89 1.94 -5.81 -11.75
N LEU A 90 1.38 -5.05 -10.81
CA LEU A 90 2.12 -4.28 -9.81
C LEU A 90 3.13 -5.10 -9.00
N VAL A 91 2.70 -6.22 -8.42
CA VAL A 91 3.59 -7.02 -7.55
C VAL A 91 4.72 -7.66 -8.36
N GLU A 92 4.42 -8.17 -9.56
CA GLU A 92 5.43 -8.78 -10.44
C GLU A 92 6.48 -7.76 -10.89
N GLU A 93 6.05 -6.61 -11.40
CA GLU A 93 6.95 -5.56 -11.88
C GLU A 93 7.82 -4.99 -10.75
N LEU A 94 7.26 -4.86 -9.55
CA LEU A 94 8.03 -4.40 -8.39
C LEU A 94 9.00 -5.48 -7.88
N LYS A 95 8.63 -6.76 -7.91
CA LYS A 95 9.52 -7.89 -7.56
C LYS A 95 10.73 -8.00 -8.49
N ASN A 96 10.58 -7.62 -9.77
CA ASN A 96 11.72 -7.54 -10.70
C ASN A 96 12.77 -6.49 -10.29
N LYS A 97 12.42 -5.54 -9.42
CA LYS A 97 13.33 -4.51 -8.88
C LYS A 97 13.72 -4.75 -7.42
N ILE A 98 12.86 -5.40 -6.63
CA ILE A 98 13.03 -5.58 -5.19
C ILE A 98 12.83 -7.05 -4.83
N ASN A 99 13.89 -7.67 -4.32
CA ASN A 99 13.85 -9.05 -3.84
C ASN A 99 13.41 -9.12 -2.36
N THR A 100 12.10 -9.02 -2.12
CA THR A 100 11.47 -9.09 -0.79
C THR A 100 10.00 -9.53 -0.95
N GLU A 101 9.38 -10.02 0.14
CA GLU A 101 7.96 -10.33 0.15
C GLU A 101 7.11 -9.06 -0.06
N ILE A 102 6.16 -9.13 -1.00
CA ILE A 102 5.29 -8.02 -1.36
C ILE A 102 3.84 -8.51 -1.30
N HIS A 103 3.04 -7.87 -0.47
CA HIS A 103 1.62 -8.14 -0.31
C HIS A 103 0.80 -6.96 -0.80
N LEU A 104 -0.18 -7.24 -1.66
CA LEU A 104 -1.12 -6.26 -2.18
C LEU A 104 -2.52 -6.58 -1.63
N SER A 105 -3.21 -5.55 -1.14
CA SER A 105 -4.60 -5.65 -0.71
C SER A 105 -5.35 -4.36 -1.06
N ASN A 106 -6.67 -4.42 -0.93
CA ASN A 106 -7.50 -3.23 -1.07
C ASN A 106 -7.19 -2.22 0.05
N ASP A 107 -7.16 -0.94 -0.31
CA ASP A 107 -6.88 0.19 0.59
C ASP A 107 -7.82 0.24 1.81
N ALA A 108 -9.12 0.03 1.64
CA ALA A 108 -10.07 0.01 2.75
C ALA A 108 -9.85 -1.19 3.69
N ASN A 109 -9.50 -2.35 3.14
CA ASN A 109 -9.09 -3.50 3.96
C ASN A 109 -7.80 -3.22 4.73
N CYS A 110 -6.80 -2.58 4.09
CA CYS A 110 -5.58 -2.15 4.76
C CYS A 110 -5.88 -1.17 5.90
N ALA A 111 -6.81 -0.23 5.71
CA ALA A 111 -7.25 0.70 6.75
C ALA A 111 -7.87 -0.05 7.94
N ALA A 112 -8.75 -1.03 7.68
CA ALA A 112 -9.35 -1.85 8.73
C ALA A 112 -8.31 -2.65 9.52
N VAL A 113 -7.35 -3.28 8.83
CA VAL A 113 -6.23 -3.98 9.49
C VAL A 113 -5.36 -3.01 10.30
N GLY A 114 -5.12 -1.80 9.78
CA GLY A 114 -4.40 -0.74 10.49
C GLY A 114 -5.08 -0.35 11.80
N GLU A 115 -6.39 -0.14 11.78
CA GLU A 115 -7.20 0.14 12.98
C GLU A 115 -7.20 -1.03 13.96
N MET A 116 -7.27 -2.28 13.46
CA MET A 116 -7.20 -3.50 14.28
C MET A 116 -5.87 -3.63 15.02
N MET A 117 -4.76 -3.37 14.32
CA MET A 117 -3.43 -3.63 14.85
C MET A 117 -2.89 -2.47 15.69
N TYR A 118 -3.17 -1.23 15.25
CA TYR A 118 -2.49 -0.03 15.74
C TYR A 118 -3.42 1.11 16.15
N GLY A 119 -4.68 1.09 15.72
CA GLY A 119 -5.66 2.16 15.96
C GLY A 119 -6.67 1.87 17.08
N ASN A 120 -7.88 2.36 16.89
CA ASN A 120 -8.95 2.34 17.88
C ASN A 120 -9.72 1.01 17.94
N ALA A 121 -9.50 0.11 16.97
CA ALA A 121 -10.22 -1.15 16.85
C ALA A 121 -9.51 -2.35 17.51
N LYS A 122 -8.38 -2.13 18.21
CA LYS A 122 -7.57 -3.20 18.85
C LYS A 122 -8.34 -4.15 19.76
N ASP A 123 -9.32 -3.62 20.47
CA ASP A 123 -10.08 -4.38 21.46
C ASP A 123 -11.41 -4.93 20.88
N TYR A 124 -11.63 -4.79 19.56
CA TYR A 124 -12.84 -5.22 18.88
C TYR A 124 -12.56 -6.37 17.93
N LYS A 125 -13.43 -7.40 17.96
CA LYS A 125 -13.34 -8.58 17.08
C LYS A 125 -14.20 -8.47 15.83
N ASP A 126 -15.22 -7.63 15.87
CA ASP A 126 -16.15 -7.40 14.76
C ASP A 126 -16.35 -5.89 14.63
N PHE A 127 -15.92 -5.33 13.50
CA PHE A 127 -16.07 -3.91 13.24
C PHE A 127 -16.02 -3.61 11.73
N ILE A 128 -16.50 -2.43 11.38
CA ILE A 128 -16.38 -1.86 10.03
C ILE A 128 -15.61 -0.55 10.11
N VAL A 129 -14.63 -0.38 9.23
CA VAL A 129 -14.00 0.91 8.96
C VAL A 129 -14.61 1.45 7.68
N ILE A 130 -15.15 2.66 7.75
CA ILE A 130 -15.66 3.39 6.59
C ILE A 130 -14.69 4.51 6.28
N THR A 131 -14.14 4.52 5.08
CA THR A 131 -13.26 5.58 4.60
C THR A 131 -14.08 6.55 3.75
N LEU A 132 -14.08 7.82 4.17
CA LEU A 132 -14.77 8.91 3.46
C LEU A 132 -13.72 9.80 2.80
N GLY A 133 -13.63 9.73 1.47
CA GLY A 133 -12.70 10.52 0.67
C GLY A 133 -13.36 10.99 -0.63
N THR A 134 -12.63 10.91 -1.75
CA THR A 134 -13.22 11.14 -3.09
C THR A 134 -14.24 10.08 -3.48
N GLY A 135 -14.26 8.96 -2.77
CA GLY A 135 -15.30 7.93 -2.81
C GLY A 135 -15.56 7.37 -1.42
N LEU A 136 -16.43 6.37 -1.35
CA LEU A 136 -16.73 5.62 -0.13
C LEU A 136 -16.07 4.23 -0.23
N GLY A 137 -15.19 3.93 0.72
CA GLY A 137 -14.61 2.60 0.90
C GLY A 137 -15.02 2.02 2.25
N SER A 138 -14.98 0.70 2.35
CA SER A 138 -15.20 0.01 3.63
C SER A 138 -14.34 -1.24 3.76
N GLY A 139 -13.76 -1.44 4.94
CA GLY A 139 -13.13 -2.70 5.34
C GLY A 139 -13.89 -3.30 6.51
N ILE A 140 -14.20 -4.59 6.43
CA ILE A 140 -14.92 -5.33 7.47
C ILE A 140 -13.98 -6.35 8.07
N VAL A 141 -13.90 -6.37 9.41
CA VAL A 141 -13.26 -7.44 10.18
C VAL A 141 -14.36 -8.18 10.92
N SER A 142 -14.32 -9.51 10.87
CA SER A 142 -15.26 -10.35 11.60
C SER A 142 -14.56 -11.58 12.15
N ASN A 143 -14.83 -11.87 13.43
CA ASN A 143 -14.18 -12.90 14.25
C ASN A 143 -12.67 -12.68 14.48
N GLY A 144 -12.22 -11.42 14.49
CA GLY A 144 -10.81 -11.03 14.58
C GLY A 144 -10.02 -11.33 13.32
#